data_AF-A0A7W5V4J5-F1
#
_entry.id   AF-A0A7W5V4J5-F1
#
_cell.length_a   1.000
_cell.length_b   1.000
_cell.length_c   1.000
_cell.angle_alpha   90.00
_cell.angle_beta   90.00
_cell.angle_gamma   90.00
#
_symmetry.space_group_name_H-M   'P 1'
#
loop_
_entity.id
_entity.type
_entity.pdbx_description
1 polymer ?
#
loop_
_entity_poly.entity_id
_entity_poly.type
_entity_poly.pdbx_seq_one_letter_code
_entity_poly.pdbx_strand_id
1 'polypeptide(L)'
;MTESIYVGHAQADALGDRGWLLGHFKPEDDVRHSQDVEIKWGVHPKGEERAQWVHGEKRTALLVLISGRFRLEFPGRSVVLERQGDYVVWGVGVDHSWVAEEESVVMTVRWPSVAGYAVG
;
A
#
# COMPACT_ATOMS: atom_id res chain seq x y z
N MET A 1 5.10 23.30 -19.65
CA MET A 1 3.83 22.69 -19.19
C MET A 1 4.20 21.29 -18.77
N THR A 2 4.12 20.99 -17.48
CA THR A 2 4.23 19.61 -17.02
C THR A 2 3.09 18.83 -17.69
N GLU A 3 3.40 17.69 -18.31
CA GLU A 3 2.36 16.81 -18.84
C GLU A 3 1.44 16.42 -17.68
N SER A 4 0.18 16.87 -17.73
CA SER A 4 -0.79 16.63 -16.67
C SER A 4 -1.37 15.21 -16.69
N ILE A 5 -0.85 14.34 -17.56
CA ILE A 5 -1.31 12.97 -17.76
C ILE A 5 -0.08 12.07 -17.82
N TYR A 6 0.00 11.13 -16.90
CA TYR A 6 0.98 10.05 -16.92
C TYR A 6 0.29 8.72 -17.23
N VAL A 7 0.89 7.93 -18.11
CA VAL A 7 0.45 6.56 -18.41
C VAL A 7 1.61 5.62 -18.10
N GLY A 8 1.34 4.61 -17.28
CA GLY A 8 2.35 3.65 -16.84
C GLY A 8 1.78 2.26 -16.58
N HIS A 9 2.64 1.33 -16.22
CA HIS A 9 2.28 -0.03 -15.88
C HIS A 9 2.62 -0.27 -14.41
N ALA A 10 1.60 -0.56 -13.58
CA ALA A 10 1.76 -0.58 -12.13
C ALA A 10 2.91 -1.47 -11.66
N GLN A 11 3.06 -2.68 -12.20
CA GLN A 11 4.19 -3.55 -11.83
C GLN A 11 5.55 -2.97 -12.21
N ALA A 12 5.65 -2.33 -13.37
CA ALA A 12 6.93 -1.81 -13.84
C ALA A 12 7.33 -0.57 -13.02
N ASP A 13 6.36 0.32 -12.77
CA ASP A 13 6.59 1.55 -12.02
C ASP A 13 6.85 1.27 -10.55
N ALA A 14 6.12 0.30 -9.97
CA ALA A 14 6.27 -0.10 -8.58
C ALA A 14 7.65 -0.69 -8.26
N LEU A 15 8.29 -1.40 -9.20
CA LEU A 15 9.60 -2.02 -8.98
C LEU A 15 10.69 -0.98 -8.67
N GLY A 16 10.64 0.19 -9.32
CA GLY A 16 11.60 1.28 -9.11
C GLY A 16 11.47 1.95 -7.74
N ASP A 17 10.27 1.92 -7.15
CA ASP A 17 9.92 2.69 -5.96
C ASP A 17 9.40 1.81 -4.81
N ARG A 18 9.94 0.60 -4.65
CA ARG A 18 9.58 -0.32 -3.54
C ARG A 18 8.08 -0.58 -3.40
N GLY A 19 7.37 -0.60 -4.53
CA GLY A 19 5.93 -0.79 -4.62
C GLY A 19 5.12 0.48 -4.92
N TRP A 20 5.69 1.68 -4.79
CA TRP A 20 4.92 2.92 -4.81
C TRP A 20 4.67 3.47 -6.21
N LEU A 21 3.42 3.79 -6.52
CA LEU A 21 3.02 4.42 -7.78
C LEU A 21 3.05 5.95 -7.70
N LEU A 22 2.59 6.52 -6.58
CA LEU A 22 2.48 7.97 -6.39
C LEU A 22 2.52 8.34 -4.90
N GLY A 23 2.95 9.56 -4.59
CA GLY A 23 3.12 10.08 -3.22
C GLY A 23 4.11 11.23 -3.14
N HIS A 24 4.41 11.70 -1.92
CA HIS A 24 5.19 12.94 -1.68
C HIS A 24 6.66 12.81 -2.09
N PHE A 25 7.12 11.58 -2.29
CA PHE A 25 8.49 11.22 -2.67
C PHE A 25 8.76 11.30 -4.17
N LYS A 26 7.74 11.49 -5.01
CA LYS A 26 7.95 11.74 -6.45
C LYS A 26 8.51 13.16 -6.67
N PRO A 27 9.22 13.43 -7.78
CA PRO A 27 9.67 14.78 -8.12
C PRO A 27 8.50 15.78 -8.19
N GLU A 28 8.68 17.02 -7.74
CA GLU A 28 7.60 18.03 -7.69
C GLU A 28 6.99 18.37 -9.07
N ASP A 29 7.73 18.12 -10.15
CA ASP A 29 7.29 18.30 -11.54
C ASP A 29 6.61 17.05 -12.15
N ASP A 30 6.55 15.93 -11.41
CA ASP A 30 5.83 14.72 -11.77
C ASP A 30 4.37 14.79 -11.29
N VAL A 31 3.39 14.51 -12.16
CA VAL A 31 1.96 14.49 -11.80
C VAL A 31 1.62 13.45 -10.72
N ARG A 32 2.51 12.49 -10.46
CA ARG A 32 2.42 11.50 -9.39
C ARG A 32 2.92 12.02 -8.03
N HIS A 33 3.44 13.24 -7.96
CA HIS A 33 3.72 13.90 -6.69
C HIS A 33 2.42 14.29 -5.99
N SER A 34 2.26 13.83 -4.74
CA SER A 34 1.08 14.17 -3.94
C SER A 34 1.43 14.26 -2.46
N GLN A 35 0.95 15.30 -1.79
CA GLN A 35 0.98 15.43 -0.32
C GLN A 35 -0.33 14.93 0.33
N ASP A 36 -1.34 14.62 -0.48
CA ASP A 36 -2.64 14.18 0.00
C ASP A 36 -2.72 12.66 0.13
N VAL A 37 -2.19 11.91 -0.84
CA VAL A 37 -2.37 10.46 -0.92
C VAL A 37 -1.13 9.74 -1.45
N GLU A 38 -0.87 8.55 -0.94
CA GLU A 38 0.13 7.62 -1.46
C GLU A 38 -0.57 6.35 -1.95
N ILE A 39 -0.15 5.81 -3.10
CA ILE A 39 -0.68 4.57 -3.65
C ILE A 39 0.46 3.57 -3.89
N LYS A 40 0.29 2.36 -3.38
CA LYS A 40 1.20 1.23 -3.54
C LYS A 40 0.53 0.11 -4.33
N TRP A 41 1.26 -0.46 -5.27
CA TRP A 41 0.98 -1.73 -5.92
C TRP A 41 1.85 -2.83 -5.30
N GLY A 42 1.23 -3.81 -4.65
CA GLY A 42 1.93 -4.92 -3.99
C GLY A 42 1.67 -6.23 -4.72
N VAL A 43 2.74 -6.94 -5.07
CA VAL A 43 2.69 -8.32 -5.55
C VAL A 43 3.49 -9.18 -4.59
N HIS A 44 2.81 -10.16 -4.00
CA HIS A 44 3.33 -10.93 -2.88
C HIS A 44 3.21 -12.42 -3.19
N PRO A 45 4.31 -13.20 -3.23
CA PRO A 45 4.23 -14.65 -3.32
C PRO A 45 3.56 -15.24 -2.07
N LYS A 46 3.03 -16.45 -2.22
CA LYS A 46 2.44 -17.20 -1.11
C LYS A 46 3.43 -17.34 0.05
N GLY A 47 2.95 -17.03 1.26
CA GLY A 47 3.71 -17.13 2.50
C GLY A 47 4.57 -15.90 2.79
N GLU A 48 4.64 -14.90 1.91
CA GLU A 48 5.28 -13.62 2.27
C GLU A 48 4.47 -12.93 3.37
N GLU A 49 5.16 -12.35 4.34
CA GLU A 49 4.56 -11.63 5.44
C GLU A 49 5.40 -10.40 5.83
N ARG A 50 4.75 -9.46 6.52
CA ARG A 50 5.48 -8.42 7.23
C ARG A 50 5.88 -8.93 8.61
N ALA A 51 7.11 -9.42 8.75
CA ALA A 51 7.59 -9.98 10.01
C ALA A 51 7.49 -8.98 11.20
N GLN A 52 7.72 -7.70 10.95
CA GLN A 52 7.55 -6.65 11.95
C GLN A 52 6.15 -6.07 11.89
N TRP A 53 5.60 -5.67 13.03
CA TRP A 53 4.34 -4.92 13.09
C TRP A 53 4.59 -3.43 12.77
N VAL A 54 3.61 -2.79 12.15
CA VAL A 54 3.56 -1.32 12.07
C VAL A 54 2.98 -0.85 13.38
N HIS A 55 3.67 0.10 14.03
CA HIS A 55 3.23 0.68 15.29
C HIS A 55 2.97 2.17 15.13
N GLY A 56 1.86 2.65 15.68
CA GLY A 56 1.55 4.08 15.75
C GLY A 56 1.42 4.74 14.38
N GLU A 57 0.76 4.07 13.43
CA GLU A 57 0.55 4.60 12.09
C GLU A 57 -0.10 6.01 12.15
N LYS A 58 0.45 6.95 11.39
CA LYS A 58 -0.02 8.35 11.36
C LYS A 58 -1.02 8.62 10.24
N ARG A 59 -1.22 7.63 9.37
CA ARG A 59 -2.10 7.68 8.21
C ARG A 59 -3.35 6.85 8.44
N THR A 60 -4.42 7.21 7.75
CA THR A 60 -5.47 6.24 7.44
C THR A 60 -5.04 5.45 6.21
N ALA A 61 -5.37 4.17 6.17
CA ALA A 61 -5.02 3.30 5.06
C ALA A 61 -6.20 2.44 4.62
N LEU A 62 -6.26 2.19 3.31
CA LEU A 62 -7.16 1.28 2.62
C LEU A 62 -6.28 0.24 1.91
N LEU A 63 -6.62 -1.04 2.04
CA LEU A 63 -6.07 -2.09 1.20
C LEU A 63 -7.20 -2.79 0.46
N VAL A 64 -7.07 -2.89 -0.86
CA VAL A 64 -8.00 -3.59 -1.75
C VAL A 64 -7.31 -4.81 -2.35
N LEU A 65 -7.98 -5.96 -2.31
CA LEU A 65 -7.53 -7.17 -2.97
C LEU A 65 -7.87 -7.11 -4.46
N ILE A 66 -6.85 -7.21 -5.31
CA ILE A 66 -7.01 -7.32 -6.77
C ILE A 66 -7.13 -8.79 -7.17
N SER A 67 -6.27 -9.65 -6.63
CA SER A 67 -6.30 -11.10 -6.81
C SER A 67 -5.60 -11.83 -5.66
N GLY A 68 -5.93 -13.11 -5.46
CA GLY A 68 -5.29 -13.97 -4.47
C GLY A 68 -6.07 -14.04 -3.16
N ARG A 69 -5.33 -14.19 -2.04
CA ARG A 69 -5.88 -14.31 -0.70
C ARG A 69 -4.90 -13.67 0.30
N PHE A 70 -5.35 -12.60 0.94
CA PHE A 70 -4.48 -11.75 1.76
C PHE A 70 -5.10 -11.55 3.14
N ARG A 71 -4.32 -11.79 4.20
CA ARG A 71 -4.78 -11.62 5.57
C ARG A 71 -4.05 -10.46 6.22
N LEU A 72 -4.82 -9.53 6.78
CA LEU A 72 -4.31 -8.48 7.65
C LEU A 72 -4.50 -8.88 9.11
N GLU A 73 -3.48 -8.60 9.90
CA GLU A 73 -3.48 -8.77 11.35
C GLU A 73 -3.58 -7.41 12.03
N PHE A 74 -4.51 -7.30 12.96
CA PHE A 74 -4.71 -6.15 13.84
C PHE A 74 -4.72 -6.65 15.30
N PRO A 75 -4.52 -5.77 16.29
CA PRO A 75 -4.65 -6.16 17.69
C PRO A 75 -6.03 -6.77 17.98
N GLY A 76 -6.05 -8.06 18.33
CA GLY A 76 -7.26 -8.80 18.68
C GLY A 76 -8.17 -9.18 17.50
N ARG A 77 -7.76 -8.96 16.24
CA ARG A 77 -8.58 -9.29 15.06
C ARG A 77 -7.72 -9.57 13.83
N SER A 78 -8.05 -10.67 13.15
CA SER A 78 -7.58 -10.94 11.79
C SER A 78 -8.68 -10.63 10.78
N VAL A 79 -8.32 -10.11 9.62
CA VAL A 79 -9.22 -9.84 8.49
C VAL A 79 -8.66 -10.52 7.26
N VAL A 80 -9.43 -11.44 6.68
CA VAL A 80 -9.07 -12.11 5.43
C VAL A 80 -9.83 -11.45 4.29
N LEU A 81 -9.10 -11.13 3.23
CA LEU A 81 -9.63 -10.73 1.93
C LEU A 81 -9.43 -11.92 0.99
N GLU A 82 -10.51 -12.43 0.40
CA GLU A 82 -10.47 -13.66 -0.42
C GLU A 82 -11.27 -13.57 -1.71
N ARG A 83 -12.01 -12.48 -1.91
CA ARG A 83 -12.77 -12.20 -3.13
C ARG A 83 -12.24 -10.92 -3.76
N GLN A 84 -12.08 -10.92 -5.08
CA GLN A 84 -11.65 -9.74 -5.81
C GLN A 84 -12.53 -8.53 -5.44
N GLY A 85 -11.88 -7.42 -5.07
CA GLY A 85 -12.53 -6.20 -4.61
C GLY A 85 -12.81 -6.14 -3.10
N ASP A 86 -12.57 -7.22 -2.35
CA ASP A 86 -12.58 -7.16 -0.88
C ASP A 86 -11.57 -6.11 -0.41
N TYR A 87 -11.96 -5.36 0.62
CA TYR A 87 -11.12 -4.28 1.13
C TYR A 87 -11.27 -4.10 2.63
N VAL A 88 -10.26 -3.49 3.22
CA VAL A 88 -10.28 -3.06 4.62
C VAL A 88 -9.69 -1.65 4.74
N VAL A 89 -10.30 -0.85 5.61
CA VAL A 89 -9.82 0.48 5.99
C VAL A 89 -9.47 0.47 7.46
N TRP A 90 -8.32 1.03 7.82
CA TRP A 90 -7.93 1.24 9.21
C TRP A 90 -7.40 2.65 9.43
N GLY A 91 -7.73 3.21 10.59
CA GLY A 91 -7.44 4.59 10.93
C GLY A 91 -6.06 4.79 11.58
N VAL A 92 -5.77 6.05 11.85
CA VAL A 92 -4.60 6.50 12.61
C VAL A 92 -4.48 5.74 13.93
N GLY A 93 -3.25 5.32 14.25
CA GLY A 93 -2.91 4.61 15.48
C GLY A 93 -3.22 3.11 15.46
N VAL A 94 -3.81 2.58 14.40
CA VAL A 94 -4.09 1.14 14.30
C VAL A 94 -2.82 0.40 13.85
N ASP A 95 -2.24 -0.31 14.79
CA ASP A 95 -1.14 -1.24 14.55
C ASP A 95 -1.59 -2.37 13.63
N HIS A 96 -0.70 -2.84 12.74
CA HIS A 96 -1.04 -3.91 11.82
C HIS A 96 0.17 -4.69 11.32
N SER A 97 -0.10 -5.90 10.85
CA SER A 97 0.78 -6.71 10.01
C SER A 97 -0.04 -7.41 8.92
N TRP A 98 0.60 -8.21 8.06
CA TRP A 98 -0.07 -8.96 7.00
C TRP A 98 0.70 -10.20 6.58
N VAL A 99 -0.01 -11.12 5.95
CA VAL A 99 0.52 -12.29 5.25
C VAL A 99 -0.27 -12.56 3.97
N ALA A 100 0.43 -12.92 2.91
CA ALA A 100 -0.15 -13.42 1.66
C ALA A 100 -0.39 -14.94 1.81
N GLU A 101 -1.64 -15.36 2.05
CA GLU A 101 -1.98 -16.78 2.20
C GLU A 101 -1.92 -17.55 0.87
N GLU A 102 -2.06 -16.81 -0.23
CA GLU A 102 -1.82 -17.23 -1.62
C GLU A 102 -1.01 -16.14 -2.35
N GLU A 103 -0.51 -16.44 -3.55
CA GLU A 103 0.04 -15.40 -4.42
C GLU A 103 -1.01 -14.31 -4.62
N SER A 104 -0.67 -13.08 -4.25
CA SER A 104 -1.64 -12.01 -4.10
C SER A 104 -1.17 -10.72 -4.75
N VAL A 105 -2.12 -10.01 -5.34
CA VAL A 105 -1.96 -8.65 -5.83
C VAL A 105 -2.90 -7.75 -5.03
N VAL A 106 -2.34 -6.71 -4.42
CA VAL A 106 -3.07 -5.76 -3.57
C VAL A 106 -2.74 -4.33 -3.96
N MET A 107 -3.72 -3.44 -3.82
CA MET A 107 -3.52 -2.00 -3.91
C MET A 107 -3.70 -1.39 -2.53
N THR A 108 -2.70 -0.65 -2.04
CA THR A 108 -2.80 0.09 -0.78
C THR A 108 -2.86 1.58 -1.06
N VAL A 109 -3.82 2.27 -0.46
CA VAL A 109 -3.96 3.72 -0.49
C VAL A 109 -3.77 4.23 0.93
N ARG A 110 -2.95 5.27 1.13
CA ARG A 110 -2.73 5.90 2.45
C ARG A 110 -2.87 7.40 2.37
N TRP A 111 -3.41 8.01 3.43
CA TRP A 111 -3.51 9.48 3.53
C TRP A 111 -3.37 9.94 5.00
N PRO A 112 -2.74 11.11 5.25
CA PRO A 112 -2.10 11.98 4.26
C PRO A 112 -0.79 11.41 3.71
N SER A 113 -0.31 11.92 2.57
CA SER A 113 1.00 11.58 2.01
C SER A 113 2.07 12.46 2.64
N VAL A 114 2.67 11.93 3.70
CA VAL A 114 3.70 12.63 4.47
C VAL A 114 4.93 11.75 4.60
N ALA A 115 6.09 12.33 4.86
CA ALA A 115 7.26 11.53 5.21
C ALA A 115 6.95 10.67 6.46
N GLY A 116 7.18 9.35 6.35
CA GLY A 116 7.02 8.38 7.42
C GLY A 116 8.20 7.43 7.47
N TYR A 117 8.07 6.31 8.20
CA TYR A 117 9.14 5.35 8.55
C TYR A 117 9.90 4.77 7.34
N ALA A 118 10.70 5.56 6.66
CA ALA A 118 11.91 5.08 6.03
C ALA A 118 12.81 4.65 7.17
N VAL A 119 12.66 3.40 7.62
CA VAL A 119 13.82 2.69 8.16
C VAL A 119 14.74 2.53 6.97
N GLY A 120 15.89 3.22 7.05
CA GLY A 120 16.98 3.09 6.11
C GLY A 120 17.48 1.66 5.99
#